data_AF-A0A2U0S7K5-F1
#
_entry.id   AF-A0A2U0S7K5-F1
#
_cell.length_a   1.000
_cell.length_b   1.000
_cell.length_c   1.000
_cell.angle_alpha   90.00
_cell.angle_beta   90.00
_cell.angle_gamma   90.00
#
_symmetry.space_group_name_H-M   'P 1'
#
loop_
_entity.id
_entity.type
_entity.pdbx_description
1 polymer ?
#
loop_
_entity_poly.entity_id
_entity_poly.type
_entity_poly.pdbx_seq_one_letter_code
_entity_poly.pdbx_strand_id
1 'polypeptide(L)'
;MITTKHKHALLVVAIFGFAFLFRAAVVFHNPYPPSSDIGLHGSILNLILDEGTLPEWNPYHMGGEPLATPIGFHFFVSVLIMFTGMPIVLAEIVTAAFFSSFVVFPAYLVSKQLWKNSN
;
A
#
# COMPACT_ATOMS: atom_id res chain seq x y z
N MET A 1 5.26 -19.77 30.40
CA MET A 1 3.87 -20.10 30.03
C MET A 1 3.27 -18.90 29.30
N ILE A 2 3.04 -18.98 27.99
CA ILE A 2 2.52 -17.84 27.20
C ILE A 2 1.02 -17.66 27.51
N THR A 3 0.62 -16.49 27.97
CA THR A 3 -0.79 -16.16 28.29
C THR A 3 -1.65 -16.17 27.02
N THR A 4 -2.96 -16.43 27.14
CA THR A 4 -3.89 -16.48 25.98
C THR A 4 -3.89 -15.20 25.14
N LYS A 5 -3.77 -14.03 25.79
CA LYS A 5 -3.61 -12.75 25.11
C LYS A 5 -2.36 -12.71 24.22
N HIS A 6 -1.24 -13.24 24.71
CA HIS A 6 0.01 -13.28 23.96
C HIS A 6 -0.06 -14.28 22.81
N LYS A 7 -0.78 -15.39 22.97
CA LYS A 7 -1.04 -16.34 21.87
C LYS A 7 -1.83 -15.71 20.72
N HIS A 8 -2.87 -14.92 21.05
CA HIS A 8 -3.67 -14.23 20.03
C HIS A 8 -2.84 -13.16 19.30
N ALA A 9 -2.07 -12.36 20.05
CA ALA A 9 -1.18 -11.37 19.44
C ALA A 9 -0.17 -12.02 18.50
N LEU A 10 0.44 -13.14 18.92
CA LEU A 10 1.40 -13.88 18.12
C LEU A 10 0.75 -14.45 16.85
N LEU A 11 -0.47 -14.97 16.94
CA LEU A 11 -1.21 -15.46 15.78
C LEU A 11 -1.53 -14.34 14.78
N VAL A 12 -1.99 -13.17 15.25
CA VAL A 12 -2.28 -12.02 14.39
C VAL A 12 -1.01 -11.54 13.69
N VAL A 13 0.11 -11.47 14.41
CA VAL A 13 1.42 -11.12 13.83
C VAL A 13 1.88 -12.16 12.80
N ALA A 14 1.68 -13.46 13.07
CA ALA A 14 1.99 -14.52 12.13
C ALA A 14 1.15 -14.42 10.84
N ILE A 15 -0.15 -14.13 10.96
CA ILE A 15 -1.04 -13.90 9.81
C ILE A 15 -0.61 -12.66 9.03
N PHE A 16 -0.24 -11.58 9.72
CA PHE A 16 0.30 -10.38 9.07
C PHE A 16 1.60 -10.69 8.31
N GLY A 17 2.54 -11.40 8.93
CA GLY A 17 3.79 -11.81 8.29
C GLY A 17 3.55 -12.69 7.06
N PHE A 18 2.66 -13.67 7.16
CA PHE A 18 2.26 -14.49 6.02
C PHE A 18 1.62 -13.65 4.90
N ALA A 19 0.69 -12.75 5.24
CA ALA A 19 0.00 -11.89 4.29
C ALA A 19 0.98 -10.98 3.51
N PHE A 20 2.00 -10.46 4.21
CA PHE A 20 3.05 -9.64 3.62
C PHE A 20 3.96 -10.46 2.70
N LEU A 21 4.49 -11.59 3.20
CA LEU A 21 5.38 -12.44 2.42
C LEU A 21 4.69 -13.01 1.17
N PHE A 22 3.42 -13.41 1.28
CA PHE A 22 2.63 -13.87 0.16
C PHE A 22 2.49 -12.80 -0.92
N ARG A 23 2.15 -11.56 -0.55
CA ARG A 23 2.03 -10.44 -1.50
C ARG A 23 3.36 -10.06 -2.11
N ALA A 24 4.42 -10.00 -1.31
CA ALA A 24 5.77 -9.77 -1.80
C ALA A 24 6.16 -10.84 -2.84
N ALA A 25 5.92 -12.12 -2.54
CA ALA A 25 6.19 -13.21 -3.48
C ALA A 25 5.40 -13.06 -4.79
N VAL A 26 4.13 -12.69 -4.72
CA VAL A 26 3.29 -12.47 -5.92
C VAL A 26 3.80 -11.30 -6.75
N VAL A 27 4.14 -10.17 -6.12
CA VAL A 27 4.56 -9.00 -6.88
C VAL A 27 5.97 -9.14 -7.45
N PHE A 28 6.91 -9.67 -6.67
CA PHE A 28 8.29 -9.87 -7.13
C PHE A 28 8.46 -11.07 -8.06
N HIS A 29 7.43 -11.90 -8.24
CA HIS A 29 7.44 -12.96 -9.25
C HIS A 29 7.45 -12.40 -10.69
N ASN A 30 6.90 -11.20 -10.91
CA ASN A 30 6.87 -10.57 -12.22
C ASN A 30 7.65 -9.24 -12.22
N PRO A 31 8.75 -9.12 -12.98
CA PRO A 31 9.52 -7.88 -13.06
C PRO A 31 8.75 -6.72 -13.71
N TYR A 32 7.70 -7.02 -14.49
CA TYR A 32 6.83 -6.04 -15.13
C TYR A 32 5.38 -6.31 -14.69
N PRO A 33 5.01 -5.89 -13.47
CA PRO A 33 3.67 -6.14 -12.95
C PRO A 33 2.62 -5.54 -13.90
N PRO A 34 1.64 -6.33 -14.36
CA PRO A 34 0.67 -5.88 -15.33
C PRO A 34 -0.34 -4.95 -14.65
N SER A 35 -0.32 -3.66 -14.98
CA SER A 35 -1.44 -2.74 -14.74
C SER A 35 -1.18 -1.39 -15.42
N SER A 36 -2.19 -0.86 -16.10
CA SER A 36 -2.20 0.55 -16.55
C SER A 36 -2.15 1.53 -15.39
N ASP A 37 -2.69 1.13 -14.23
CA ASP A 37 -2.89 2.02 -13.09
C ASP A 37 -1.56 2.36 -12.40
N ILE A 38 -0.58 1.45 -12.42
CA ILE A 38 0.79 1.72 -11.95
C ILE A 38 1.43 2.81 -12.81
N GLY A 39 1.19 2.81 -14.12
CA GLY A 39 1.68 3.86 -15.01
C GLY A 39 1.04 5.22 -14.70
N LEU A 40 -0.27 5.23 -14.44
CA LEU A 40 -1.00 6.43 -14.06
C LEU A 40 -0.50 6.99 -12.71
N HIS A 41 -0.41 6.16 -11.68
CA HIS A 41 0.10 6.56 -10.37
C HIS A 41 1.56 7.03 -10.45
N GLY A 42 2.39 6.32 -11.21
CA GLY A 42 3.77 6.70 -11.47
C GLY A 42 3.90 8.06 -12.16
N SER A 43 2.99 8.42 -13.06
CA SER A 43 3.03 9.73 -13.71
C SER A 43 2.72 10.88 -12.74
N ILE A 44 1.76 10.66 -11.83
CA ILE A 44 1.44 11.61 -10.75
C ILE A 44 2.61 11.73 -9.78
N LEU A 45 3.25 10.61 -9.43
CA LEU A 45 4.42 10.60 -8.55
C LEU A 45 5.60 11.36 -9.16
N ASN A 46 5.87 11.21 -10.47
CA ASN A 46 6.89 12.00 -11.15
C ASN A 46 6.61 13.50 -11.02
N LEU A 47 5.38 13.95 -11.28
CA LEU A 47 5.01 15.36 -11.13
C LEU A 47 5.23 15.87 -9.70
N ILE A 48 4.85 15.09 -8.69
CA ILE A 48 5.07 15.48 -7.28
C ILE A 48 6.56 15.59 -6.95
N LEU A 49 7.38 14.64 -7.44
CA LEU A 49 8.82 14.63 -7.19
C LEU A 49 9.55 15.75 -7.93
N ASP A 50 9.08 16.12 -9.12
CA ASP A 50 9.67 17.18 -9.96
C ASP A 50 9.25 18.58 -9.50
N GLU A 51 7.97 18.78 -9.17
CA GLU A 51 7.41 20.09 -8.82
C GLU A 51 7.45 20.38 -7.32
N GLY A 52 7.57 19.35 -6.48
CA GLY A 52 7.50 19.47 -5.02
C GLY A 52 6.11 19.83 -4.48
N THR A 53 5.08 19.83 -5.34
CA THR A 53 3.69 20.14 -5.01
C THR A 53 2.74 19.09 -5.57
N LEU A 54 1.50 19.07 -5.07
CA LEU A 54 0.47 18.21 -5.66
C LEU A 54 0.06 18.79 -7.02
N PRO A 55 0.16 18.03 -8.11
CA PRO A 55 -0.25 18.49 -9.43
C PRO A 55 -1.76 18.64 -9.49
N GLU A 56 -2.24 19.72 -10.10
CA GLU A 56 -3.67 19.90 -10.41
C GLU A 56 -4.07 19.21 -11.72
N TRP A 57 -3.08 18.94 -12.59
CA TRP A 57 -3.26 18.42 -13.93
C TRP A 57 -2.20 17.36 -14.24
N ASN A 58 -2.61 16.23 -14.82
CA ASN A 58 -1.71 15.17 -15.27
C ASN A 58 -1.60 15.19 -16.80
N PRO A 59 -0.52 15.75 -17.39
CA PRO A 59 -0.33 15.78 -18.84
C PRO A 59 0.02 14.40 -19.42
N TYR A 60 0.40 13.44 -18.58
CA TYR A 60 0.78 12.09 -19.01
C TYR A 60 -0.42 11.16 -19.24
N HIS A 61 -1.61 11.55 -18.79
CA HIS A 61 -2.84 10.81 -19.09
C HIS A 61 -3.32 11.08 -20.52
N MET A 62 -4.06 10.15 -21.12
CA MET A 62 -4.55 10.32 -22.50
C MET A 62 -5.51 11.52 -22.60
N GLY A 63 -5.07 12.56 -23.32
CA GLY A 63 -5.81 13.82 -23.44
C GLY A 63 -5.56 14.82 -22.30
N GLY A 64 -4.78 14.41 -21.31
CA GLY A 64 -4.58 15.08 -20.04
C GLY A 64 -5.86 15.13 -19.19
N GLU A 65 -5.70 15.06 -17.88
CA GLU A 65 -6.84 15.07 -16.96
C GLU A 65 -6.58 15.87 -15.69
N PRO A 66 -7.61 16.50 -15.10
CA PRO A 66 -7.52 17.03 -13.74
C PRO A 66 -7.30 15.88 -12.76
N LEU A 67 -6.49 16.11 -11.72
CA LEU A 67 -6.28 15.09 -10.70
C LEU A 67 -7.57 14.85 -9.89
N ALA A 68 -8.17 13.68 -10.06
CA ALA A 68 -9.33 13.23 -9.26
C ALA A 68 -8.96 12.14 -8.24
N THR A 69 -7.68 11.75 -8.15
CA THR A 69 -7.25 10.63 -7.31
C THR A 69 -7.00 11.04 -5.86
N PRO A 70 -7.31 10.18 -4.87
CA PRO A 70 -6.98 10.42 -3.47
C PRO A 70 -5.46 10.66 -3.26
N ILE A 71 -5.13 11.77 -2.59
CA ILE A 71 -3.73 12.24 -2.43
C ILE A 71 -2.90 11.43 -1.43
N GLY A 72 -3.56 10.73 -0.49
CA GLY A 72 -2.87 10.08 0.63
C GLY A 72 -1.85 9.03 0.19
N PHE A 73 -2.20 8.23 -0.83
CA PHE A 73 -1.28 7.25 -1.41
C PHE A 73 -0.06 7.93 -2.04
N HIS A 74 -0.29 8.90 -2.94
CA HIS A 74 0.78 9.57 -3.67
C HIS A 74 1.74 10.33 -2.75
N PHE A 75 1.21 11.00 -1.72
CA PHE A 75 2.02 11.69 -0.73
C PHE A 75 2.92 10.72 0.04
N PHE A 76 2.35 9.61 0.53
CA PHE A 76 3.13 8.60 1.26
C PHE A 76 4.25 8.00 0.39
N VAL A 77 3.93 7.62 -0.85
CA VAL A 77 4.91 7.03 -1.78
C VAL A 77 5.99 8.03 -2.15
N SER A 78 5.65 9.29 -2.42
CA SER A 78 6.62 10.34 -2.74
C SER A 78 7.59 10.57 -1.57
N VAL A 79 7.08 10.61 -0.33
CA VAL A 79 7.91 10.71 0.87
C VAL A 79 8.82 9.48 0.99
N LEU A 80 8.30 8.27 0.81
CA LEU A 80 9.10 7.05 0.83
C LEU A 80 10.24 7.11 -0.19
N ILE A 81 9.97 7.55 -1.42
CA ILE A 81 10.97 7.71 -2.48
C ILE A 81 12.03 8.74 -2.07
N MET A 82 11.63 9.91 -1.58
CA MET A 82 12.58 10.95 -1.14
C MET A 82 13.50 10.47 -0.02
N PHE A 83 13.01 9.67 0.93
CA PHE A 83 13.82 9.16 2.04
C PHE A 83 14.70 7.96 1.66
N THR A 84 14.32 7.16 0.67
CA THR A 84 14.99 5.88 0.36
C THR A 84 15.73 5.87 -0.97
N GLY A 85 15.45 6.80 -1.88
CA GLY A 85 15.92 6.78 -3.26
C GLY A 85 15.35 5.61 -4.08
N MET A 86 14.25 5.00 -3.62
CA MET A 86 13.65 3.84 -4.27
C MET A 86 13.06 4.21 -5.64
N PRO A 87 13.21 3.37 -6.69
CA PRO A 87 12.52 3.57 -7.96
C PRO A 87 11.00 3.64 -7.78
N ILE A 88 10.33 4.50 -8.55
CA ILE A 88 8.88 4.78 -8.45
C ILE A 88 8.04 3.49 -8.39
N VAL A 89 8.19 2.63 -9.39
CA VAL A 89 7.44 1.36 -9.49
C VAL A 89 7.65 0.48 -8.26
N LEU A 90 8.89 0.41 -7.76
CA LEU A 90 9.20 -0.38 -6.57
C LEU A 90 8.55 0.21 -5.32
N ALA A 91 8.56 1.54 -5.18
CA ALA A 91 7.94 2.23 -4.04
C ALA A 91 6.42 2.06 -4.02
N GLU A 92 5.77 2.12 -5.17
CA GLU A 92 4.33 1.83 -5.31
C GLU A 92 4.00 0.40 -4.87
N ILE A 93 4.75 -0.58 -5.39
CA ILE A 93 4.58 -2.01 -5.08
C ILE A 93 4.75 -2.31 -3.60
N VAL A 94 5.83 -1.80 -3.00
CA VAL A 94 6.13 -2.01 -1.57
C VAL A 94 5.03 -1.40 -0.72
N THR A 95 4.58 -0.19 -1.07
CA THR A 95 3.49 0.50 -0.39
C THR A 95 2.18 -0.30 -0.47
N ALA A 96 1.82 -0.77 -1.67
CA ALA A 96 0.63 -1.58 -1.88
C ALA A 96 0.68 -2.90 -1.09
N ALA A 97 1.81 -3.62 -1.13
CA ALA A 97 2.01 -4.86 -0.40
C ALA A 97 1.91 -4.64 1.13
N PHE A 98 2.48 -3.55 1.64
CA PHE A 98 2.44 -3.19 3.05
C PHE A 98 1.01 -2.87 3.53
N PHE A 99 0.33 -1.90 2.91
CA PHE A 99 -1.00 -1.48 3.34
C PHE A 99 -2.05 -2.56 3.14
N SER A 100 -1.95 -3.36 2.07
CA SER A 100 -2.84 -4.51 1.86
C SER A 100 -2.66 -5.58 2.94
N SER A 101 -1.43 -5.78 3.45
CA SER A 101 -1.17 -6.69 4.57
C SER A 101 -1.66 -6.11 5.90
N PHE A 102 -1.62 -4.78 6.05
CA PHE A 102 -2.04 -4.09 7.26
C PHE A 102 -3.55 -4.28 7.56
N VAL A 103 -4.36 -4.63 6.57
CA VAL A 103 -5.80 -4.95 6.70
C VAL A 103 -6.05 -6.08 7.72
N VAL A 104 -5.06 -6.95 7.99
CA VAL A 104 -5.17 -8.02 9.00
C VAL A 104 -5.57 -7.48 10.38
N PHE A 105 -5.07 -6.31 10.79
CA PHE A 105 -5.36 -5.73 12.10
C PHE A 105 -6.82 -5.23 12.26
N PRO A 106 -7.35 -4.34 11.41
CA PRO A 106 -8.74 -3.92 11.50
C PRO A 106 -9.70 -5.09 11.27
N ALA A 107 -9.39 -6.03 10.37
CA ALA A 107 -10.20 -7.23 10.17
C ALA A 107 -10.30 -8.04 11.47
N TYR A 108 -9.18 -8.28 12.17
CA TYR A 108 -9.20 -8.95 13.46
C TYR A 108 -10.04 -8.20 14.51
N LEU A 109 -9.92 -6.88 14.59
CA LEU A 109 -10.69 -6.07 15.55
C LEU A 109 -12.20 -6.14 15.28
N VAL A 110 -12.60 -6.03 14.00
CA VAL A 110 -14.00 -6.15 13.59
C VAL A 110 -14.54 -7.55 13.88
N SER A 111 -13.84 -8.61 13.47
CA SER A 111 -14.25 -9.99 13.74
C SER A 111 -14.37 -10.28 15.23
N LYS A 112 -13.43 -9.77 16.04
CA LYS A 112 -13.46 -9.89 17.50
C LYS A 112 -14.67 -9.17 18.11
N GLN A 113 -15.03 -7.99 17.59
CA GLN A 113 -16.16 -7.22 18.09
C GLN A 113 -17.49 -7.89 17.74
N LEU A 114 -17.64 -8.37 16.50
CA LEU A 114 -18.82 -9.10 16.06
C LEU A 114 -19.04 -10.38 16.87
N TRP A 115 -17.97 -11.14 17.13
CA TRP A 115 -18.06 -12.37 17.91
C TRP A 115 -18.47 -12.12 19.37
N LYS A 116 -18.00 -11.01 19.97
CA LYS A 116 -18.39 -10.63 21.34
C LYS A 116 -19.86 -10.24 21.45
N ASN A 117 -20.41 -9.63 20.40
CA ASN A 117 -21.78 -9.14 20.36
C ASN A 117 -22.79 -10.18 19.81
N SER A 118 -22.35 -11.42 19.53
CA SER A 118 -23.19 -12.50 19.03
C SER A 118 -23.97 -13.25 20.14
N ASN A 119 -23.89 -12.75 21.37
CA ASN A 119 -24.65 -13.18 22.56
C ASN A 119 -25.28 -11.95 23.21
#